data_AF-A0A538S108-F1
#
_entry.id   AF-A0A538S108-F1
#
_cell.length_a   1.000
_cell.length_b   1.000
_cell.length_c   1.000
_cell.angle_alpha   90.00
_cell.angle_beta   90.00
_cell.angle_gamma   90.00
#
_symmetry.space_group_name_H-M   'P 1'
#
loop_
_entity.id
_entity.type
_entity.pdbx_description
1 polymer ?
#
loop_
_entity_poly.entity_id
_entity_poly.type
_entity_poly.pdbx_seq_one_letter_code
_entity_poly.pdbx_strand_id
1 'polypeptide(L)'
;MLARAAPGRCLAARFIRHEFRWDQYPAVLAVLDGQQRDWFPAADITTEEFTVSSASNRMGLRLRSRPLKLPERELLSEPVCPGSVQVTRDGQCIILGV
;
A
#
# COMPACT_ATOMS: atom_id res chain seq x y z
N MET A 1 33.30 -18.18 15.97
CA MET A 1 33.71 -17.59 17.26
C MET A 1 32.66 -16.56 17.64
N LEU A 2 31.67 -16.95 18.45
CA LEU A 2 30.51 -16.11 18.81
C LEU A 2 30.79 -15.42 20.15
N ALA A 3 30.64 -14.10 20.20
CA ALA A 3 30.82 -13.30 21.41
C ALA A 3 29.71 -13.61 22.43
N ARG A 4 30.11 -13.90 23.68
CA ARG A 4 29.22 -14.17 24.81
C ARG A 4 28.67 -12.85 25.35
N ALA A 5 27.36 -12.65 25.29
CA ALA A 5 26.69 -11.52 25.94
C ALA A 5 26.65 -11.71 27.46
N ALA A 6 26.86 -10.62 28.21
CA ALA A 6 26.80 -10.56 29.68
C ALA A 6 25.39 -10.89 30.23
N PRO A 7 25.26 -11.34 31.49
CA PRO A 7 23.98 -11.74 32.07
C PRO A 7 23.16 -10.52 32.50
N GLY A 8 22.63 -9.78 31.53
CA GLY A 8 21.51 -8.86 31.72
C GLY A 8 20.24 -9.54 31.23
N ARG A 9 19.11 -9.38 31.95
CA ARG A 9 17.81 -9.98 31.64
C ARG A 9 17.56 -10.04 30.13
N CYS A 10 17.48 -11.26 29.60
CA CYS A 10 17.01 -11.50 28.24
C CYS A 10 15.57 -10.97 28.16
N LEU A 11 15.37 -9.84 27.48
CA LEU A 11 14.04 -9.46 27.01
C LEU A 11 13.56 -10.63 26.15
N ALA A 12 12.41 -11.21 26.49
CA ALA A 12 11.83 -12.32 25.73
C ALA A 12 11.60 -11.86 24.28
N ALA A 13 12.56 -12.13 23.40
CA ALA A 13 12.49 -11.77 21.99
C ALA A 13 11.85 -12.94 21.24
N ARG A 14 10.64 -12.72 20.73
CA ARG A 14 10.00 -13.66 19.81
C ARG A 14 10.49 -13.34 18.40
N PHE A 15 11.40 -14.17 17.89
CA PHE A 15 11.72 -14.15 16.47
C PHE A 15 10.58 -14.83 15.72
N ILE A 16 9.74 -14.04 15.06
CA ILE A 16 8.78 -14.57 14.09
C ILE A 16 9.62 -15.01 12.87
N ARG A 17 9.82 -16.31 12.72
CA ARG A 17 10.37 -16.86 11.47
C ARG A 17 9.28 -16.69 10.41
N HIS A 18 9.41 -15.64 9.60
CA HIS A 18 8.59 -15.47 8.41
C HIS A 18 9.30 -16.18 7.26
N GLU A 19 8.73 -17.29 6.76
CA GLU A 19 9.16 -17.84 5.48
C GLU A 19 8.69 -16.86 4.39
N PHE A 20 9.59 -15.97 3.97
CA PHE A 20 9.34 -15.13 2.81
C PHE A 20 9.27 -16.03 1.57
N ARG A 21 8.15 -15.96 0.87
CA ARG A 21 7.95 -16.56 -0.45
C ARG A 21 7.57 -15.43 -1.39
N TRP A 22 8.13 -15.45 -2.58
CA TRP A 22 7.65 -14.57 -3.65
C TRP A 22 6.23 -14.96 -4.00
N ASP A 23 5.38 -13.96 -4.18
CA ASP A 23 3.99 -14.15 -4.55
C ASP A 23 3.93 -14.85 -5.91
N GLN A 24 3.31 -16.03 -5.94
CA GLN A 24 3.09 -16.80 -7.18
C GLN A 24 1.81 -16.33 -7.91
N TYR A 25 0.95 -15.60 -7.21
CA TYR A 25 -0.33 -15.08 -7.68
C TYR A 25 -0.49 -13.62 -7.26
N PRO A 26 -1.31 -12.82 -7.97
CA PRO A 26 -1.63 -11.46 -7.56
C PRO A 26 -2.19 -11.43 -6.14
N ALA A 27 -1.68 -10.52 -5.30
CA ALA A 27 -2.23 -10.29 -3.97
C ALA A 27 -3.62 -9.64 -4.10
N VAL A 28 -4.62 -10.24 -3.46
CA VAL A 28 -5.99 -9.68 -3.40
C VAL A 28 -6.14 -8.95 -2.07
N LEU A 29 -6.44 -7.66 -2.15
CA LEU A 29 -6.65 -6.80 -0.98
C LEU A 29 -8.11 -6.40 -0.89
N ALA A 30 -8.70 -6.53 0.30
CA ALA A 30 -10.00 -5.94 0.58
C ALA A 30 -9.85 -4.42 0.76
N VAL A 31 -10.73 -3.66 0.11
CA VAL A 31 -10.77 -2.21 0.19
C VAL A 31 -12.14 -1.78 0.69
N LEU A 32 -12.15 -0.73 1.52
CA LEU A 32 -13.36 -0.02 1.90
C LEU A 32 -13.44 1.26 1.08
N ASP A 33 -14.67 1.67 0.75
CA ASP A 33 -14.90 2.94 0.06
C ASP A 33 -14.41 4.12 0.92
N GLY A 34 -13.59 4.97 0.31
CA GLY A 34 -13.09 6.20 0.92
C GLY A 34 -14.02 7.39 0.72
N GLN A 35 -13.67 8.54 1.30
CA GLN A 35 -14.50 9.75 1.24
C GLN A 35 -14.72 10.26 -0.20
N GLN A 36 -13.73 10.11 -1.08
CA GLN A 36 -13.82 10.52 -2.48
C GLN A 36 -14.29 9.37 -3.40
N ARG A 37 -14.92 8.33 -2.84
CA ARG A 37 -15.33 7.16 -3.64
C ARG A 37 -16.21 7.55 -4.83
N ASP A 38 -17.17 8.42 -4.57
CA ASP A 38 -18.17 8.87 -5.53
C ASP A 38 -17.58 9.75 -6.65
N TRP A 39 -16.29 10.05 -6.59
CA TRP A 39 -15.58 10.78 -7.65
C TRP A 39 -15.17 9.86 -8.80
N PHE A 40 -15.19 8.55 -8.58
CA PHE A 40 -14.75 7.53 -9.53
C PHE A 40 -15.85 6.49 -9.75
N PRO A 41 -16.01 5.94 -10.97
CA PRO A 41 -16.89 4.80 -11.20
C PRO A 41 -16.53 3.58 -10.34
N ALA A 42 -17.53 2.75 -10.05
CA ALA A 42 -17.35 1.64 -9.12
C ALA A 42 -16.34 0.59 -9.63
N ALA A 43 -16.47 0.25 -10.91
CA ALA A 43 -15.73 -0.82 -11.57
C ALA A 43 -14.23 -0.50 -11.69
N ASP A 44 -13.87 0.75 -11.98
CA ASP A 44 -12.51 1.12 -12.40
C ASP A 44 -11.40 0.78 -11.38
N ILE A 45 -11.73 0.63 -10.10
CA ILE A 45 -10.77 0.30 -9.04
C ILE A 45 -10.83 -1.19 -8.65
N THR A 46 -12.01 -1.80 -8.68
CA THR A 46 -12.22 -3.15 -8.09
C THR A 46 -12.13 -4.28 -9.12
N THR A 47 -12.22 -3.97 -10.41
CA THR A 47 -12.12 -4.95 -11.49
C THR A 47 -10.79 -4.91 -12.24
N GLU A 48 -9.95 -3.93 -11.96
CA GLU A 48 -8.67 -3.72 -12.64
C GLU A 48 -7.52 -4.42 -11.90
N GLU A 49 -6.59 -5.03 -12.63
CA GLU A 49 -5.34 -5.53 -12.07
C GLU A 49 -4.29 -4.42 -11.97
N PHE A 50 -3.55 -4.40 -10.88
CA PHE A 50 -2.51 -3.41 -10.63
C PHE A 50 -1.12 -4.04 -10.60
N THR A 51 -0.18 -3.41 -11.29
CA THR A 51 1.25 -3.78 -11.24
C THR A 51 1.98 -2.89 -10.24
N VAL A 52 2.68 -3.49 -9.27
CA VAL A 52 3.54 -2.73 -8.35
C VAL A 52 4.72 -2.13 -9.11
N SER A 53 4.88 -0.81 -9.03
CA SER A 53 5.99 -0.09 -9.63
C SER A 53 7.26 -0.22 -8.81
N SER A 54 8.41 -0.28 -9.49
CA SER A 54 9.74 -0.20 -8.87
C SER A 54 10.02 1.11 -8.13
N ALA A 55 9.22 2.16 -8.35
CA ALA A 55 9.29 3.43 -7.62
C ALA A 55 8.60 3.39 -6.24
N SER A 56 8.04 2.23 -5.85
CA SER A 56 7.43 2.02 -4.54
C SER A 56 8.46 2.07 -3.42
N ASN A 57 8.08 2.60 -2.27
CA ASN A 57 8.93 2.65 -1.08
C ASN A 57 8.07 2.62 0.18
N ARG A 58 8.67 2.81 1.36
CA ARG A 58 7.95 2.78 2.64
C ARG A 58 6.87 3.85 2.78
N MET A 59 6.99 4.97 2.08
CA MET A 59 5.95 6.01 2.12
C MET A 59 4.72 5.60 1.32
N GLY A 60 4.88 4.77 0.28
CA GLY A 60 3.73 4.24 -0.44
C GLY A 60 4.08 3.27 -1.57
N LEU A 61 3.15 2.34 -1.75
CA LEU A 61 3.13 1.37 -2.84
C LEU A 61 2.53 2.02 -4.08
N ARG A 62 3.33 2.27 -5.10
CA ARG A 62 2.89 2.90 -6.36
C ARG A 62 2.40 1.82 -7.30
N LEU A 63 1.17 1.96 -7.77
CA LEU A 63 0.48 0.98 -8.59
C LEU A 63 0.29 1.51 -10.01
N ARG A 64 0.61 0.68 -11.00
CA ARG A 64 0.40 0.96 -12.42
C ARG A 64 -0.78 0.14 -12.94
N SER A 65 -1.68 0.81 -13.66
CA SER A 65 -2.83 0.20 -14.33
C SER A 65 -3.32 1.13 -15.44
N ARG A 66 -4.47 0.81 -16.06
CA ARG A 66 -5.17 1.79 -16.87
C ARG A 66 -5.47 3.05 -16.02
N PRO A 67 -5.08 4.25 -16.48
CA PRO A 67 -5.34 5.48 -15.73
C PRO A 67 -6.82 5.69 -15.45
N LEU A 68 -7.15 5.97 -14.19
CA LEU A 68 -8.48 6.40 -13.77
C LEU A 68 -8.80 7.77 -14.37
N LYS A 69 -10.05 7.94 -14.82
CA LYS A 69 -10.52 9.25 -15.26
C LYS A 69 -10.66 10.16 -14.04
N LEU A 70 -9.94 11.28 -14.06
CA LEU A 70 -9.99 12.26 -12.98
C LEU A 70 -11.23 13.15 -13.10
N PRO A 71 -11.85 13.52 -11.98
CA PRO A 71 -12.88 14.55 -11.97
C PRO A 71 -12.25 15.93 -12.21
N GLU A 72 -12.98 16.83 -12.88
CA GLU A 72 -12.57 18.23 -13.08
C GLU A 72 -12.83 19.04 -11.80
N ARG A 73 -12.08 18.75 -10.72
CA ARG A 73 -12.16 19.45 -9.43
C ARG A 73 -10.84 19.35 -8.68
N GLU A 74 -10.66 20.25 -7.71
CA GLU A 74 -9.55 20.20 -6.77
C GLU A 74 -9.99 19.62 -5.43
N LEU A 75 -9.06 18.96 -4.72
CA LEU A 75 -9.25 18.45 -3.38
C LEU A 75 -8.48 19.35 -2.41
N LEU A 76 -9.17 19.89 -1.40
CA LEU A 76 -8.51 20.55 -0.28
C LEU A 76 -7.70 19.54 0.52
N SER A 77 -6.52 19.92 0.98
CA SER A 77 -5.68 19.03 1.78
C SER A 77 -6.42 18.51 3.01
N GLU A 78 -6.43 17.20 3.17
CA GLU A 78 -7.09 16.48 4.27
C GLU A 78 -6.15 15.43 4.87
N PRO A 79 -6.35 15.04 6.15
CA PRO A 79 -5.54 14.02 6.78
C PRO A 79 -5.72 12.65 6.12
N VAL A 80 -4.66 11.84 6.14
CA VAL A 80 -4.62 10.51 5.53
C VAL A 80 -4.08 9.47 6.50
N CYS A 81 -4.45 8.22 6.30
CA CYS A 81 -3.99 7.10 7.11
C CYS A 81 -3.21 6.08 6.27
N PRO A 82 -2.29 5.30 6.87
CA PRO A 82 -1.71 4.14 6.21
C PRO A 82 -2.80 3.20 5.65
N GLY A 83 -2.57 2.65 4.48
CA GLY A 83 -3.54 1.85 3.74
C GLY A 83 -4.51 2.65 2.87
N SER A 84 -4.55 3.99 3.01
CA SER A 84 -5.38 4.83 2.13
C SER A 84 -4.92 4.69 0.68
N VAL A 85 -5.87 4.46 -0.23
CA VAL A 85 -5.64 4.43 -1.68
C VAL A 85 -5.89 5.83 -2.22
N GLN A 86 -4.84 6.48 -2.70
CA GLN A 86 -4.95 7.78 -3.36
C GLN A 86 -4.78 7.63 -4.87
N VAL A 87 -5.45 8.48 -5.63
CA VAL A 87 -5.31 8.58 -7.09
C VAL A 87 -4.46 9.81 -7.41
N THR A 88 -3.34 9.61 -8.10
CA THR A 88 -2.41 10.67 -8.50
C THR A 88 -2.92 11.42 -9.74
N ARG A 89 -2.28 12.55 -10.07
CA ARG A 89 -2.67 13.40 -11.22
C ARG A 89 -2.54 12.70 -12.58
N ASP A 90 -1.74 11.64 -12.68
CA ASP A 90 -1.66 10.77 -13.87
C ASP A 90 -2.70 9.62 -13.84
N GLY A 91 -3.66 9.66 -12.91
CA GLY A 91 -4.73 8.67 -12.79
C GLY A 91 -4.28 7.32 -12.23
N GLN A 92 -3.10 7.26 -11.61
CA GLN A 92 -2.53 6.02 -11.06
C GLN A 92 -2.79 5.93 -9.56
N CYS A 93 -2.71 4.74 -8.99
CA CYS A 93 -2.98 4.56 -7.55
C CYS A 93 -1.70 4.52 -6.72
N ILE A 94 -1.77 5.03 -5.49
CA ILE A 94 -0.76 4.84 -4.45
C ILE A 94 -1.43 4.39 -3.16
N ILE A 95 -0.94 3.31 -2.56
CA ILE A 95 -1.35 2.88 -1.22
C ILE A 95 -0.35 3.45 -0.21
N LEU A 96 -0.80 4.27 0.72
CA LEU A 96 0.06 4.96 1.68
C LEU A 96 0.62 4.00 2.74
N GLY A 97 1.91 4.13 3.05
CA GLY A 97 2.65 3.30 4.02
C GLY A 97 3.01 4.02 5.33
N VAL A 98 3.97 3.46 6.08
CA VAL A 98 4.50 3.96 7.37
C VAL A 98 6.03 3.98 7.47
#